data_AF-A0A2V3HNE5-F1
#
_entry.id   AF-A0A2V3HNE5-F1
#
_cell.length_a   1.000
_cell.length_b   1.000
_cell.length_c   1.000
_cell.angle_alpha   90.00
_cell.angle_beta   90.00
_cell.angle_gamma   90.00
#
_symmetry.space_group_name_H-M   'P 1'
#
loop_
_entity.id
_entity.type
_entity.pdbx_description
1 polymer ?
#
loop_
_entity_poly.entity_id
_entity_poly.type
_entity_poly.pdbx_seq_one_letter_code
_entity_poly.pdbx_strand_id
1 'polypeptide(L)'
;MADKSLRVNIAVNDRILLHLLEQDHLADRYIVTAGITRPGIAEACALHPPNVSRAMRDLLRADLVSEHSRQIRGDNRRQKTWQLTEAGREEMRTRLQTLRTTNVLIRDEQSDLLEVPASEAAERLDSSLTLLQVLMLSMVEGILQYGDIRLGHIERGEDDQPSPGRLLMLAGAHSTYHIRAPSTRTVHGRESERAQLDEWFAGNEPCMVISGIAGCGKTTLASDWLNARLDEEPNLRVMYYPC
;
A
#
# COMPACT_ATOMS: atom_id res chain seq x y z
N MET A 1 15.25 18.71 21.76
CA MET A 1 15.92 17.50 21.25
C MET A 1 15.03 16.33 21.64
N ALA A 2 14.04 16.00 20.79
CA ALA A 2 13.18 14.85 21.03
C ALA A 2 13.86 13.61 20.47
N ASP A 3 13.85 12.57 21.28
CA ASP A 3 14.72 11.40 21.25
C ASP A 3 14.66 10.62 19.93
N LYS A 4 15.85 10.27 19.43
CA LYS A 4 16.07 9.49 18.21
C LYS A 4 15.85 7.98 18.45
N SER A 5 15.50 7.58 19.68
CA SER A 5 15.47 6.17 20.14
C SER A 5 14.15 5.41 19.93
N LEU A 6 13.04 6.09 19.60
CA LEU A 6 11.70 5.46 19.54
C LEU A 6 11.24 5.05 18.14
N ARG A 7 12.07 5.23 17.09
CA ARG A 7 11.67 4.82 15.73
C ARG A 7 11.81 3.31 15.57
N VAL A 8 10.68 2.62 15.49
CA VAL A 8 10.59 1.22 15.07
C VAL A 8 11.35 1.06 13.75
N ASN A 9 12.15 0.00 13.66
CA ASN A 9 12.88 -0.34 12.44
C ASN A 9 12.86 -1.85 12.23
N ILE A 10 12.21 -2.29 11.16
CA ILE A 10 12.08 -3.71 10.82
C ILE A 10 12.90 -4.02 9.58
N ALA A 11 13.68 -5.10 9.64
CA ALA A 11 14.52 -5.52 8.52
C ALA A 11 13.67 -5.84 7.28
N VAL A 12 14.22 -5.60 6.10
CA VAL A 12 13.56 -5.86 4.81
C VAL A 12 13.10 -7.31 4.69
N ASN A 13 13.95 -8.26 5.09
CA ASN A 13 13.62 -9.68 5.03
C ASN A 13 12.48 -10.04 6.00
N ASP A 14 12.45 -9.44 7.19
CA ASP A 14 11.40 -9.70 8.18
C ASP A 14 10.04 -9.18 7.69
N ARG A 15 10.02 -8.01 7.04
CA ARG A 15 8.80 -7.47 6.39
C ARG A 15 8.26 -8.44 5.34
N ILE A 16 9.14 -8.93 4.45
CA ILE A 16 8.77 -9.84 3.37
C ILE A 16 8.29 -11.19 3.93
N LEU A 17 9.03 -11.78 4.87
CA LEU A 17 8.67 -13.08 5.45
C LEU A 17 7.37 -12.99 6.27
N LEU A 18 7.17 -11.91 7.03
CA LEU A 18 5.92 -11.67 7.76
C LEU A 18 4.74 -11.50 6.80
N HIS A 19 4.90 -10.72 5.74
CA HIS A 19 3.88 -10.56 4.71
C HIS A 19 3.49 -11.90 4.07
N LEU A 20 4.49 -12.72 3.70
CA LEU A 20 4.23 -14.03 3.11
C LEU A 20 3.57 -14.99 4.12
N LEU A 21 3.89 -14.88 5.41
CA LEU A 21 3.24 -15.66 6.48
C LEU A 21 1.76 -15.27 6.62
N GLU A 22 1.42 -13.97 6.57
CA GLU A 22 0.03 -13.49 6.59
C GLU A 22 -0.77 -14.00 5.37
N GLN A 23 -0.09 -14.33 4.27
CA GLN A 23 -0.68 -14.87 3.04
C GLN A 23 -0.54 -16.40 2.91
N ASP A 24 -0.15 -17.13 3.96
CA ASP A 24 0.15 -18.57 3.87
C ASP A 24 -1.07 -19.43 3.47
N HIS A 25 -2.28 -18.94 3.74
CA HIS A 25 -3.54 -19.53 3.29
C HIS A 25 -3.69 -19.62 1.75
N LEU A 26 -2.83 -18.94 0.98
CA LEU A 26 -2.78 -19.02 -0.49
C LEU A 26 -1.83 -20.11 -1.00
N ALA A 27 -1.04 -20.75 -0.14
CA ALA A 27 0.03 -21.68 -0.54
C ALA A 27 -0.49 -22.81 -1.45
N ASP A 28 -1.65 -23.38 -1.13
CA ASP A 28 -2.25 -24.51 -1.87
C ASP A 28 -3.22 -24.07 -2.99
N ARG A 29 -3.37 -22.77 -3.24
CA ARG A 29 -4.30 -22.25 -4.24
C ARG A 29 -3.66 -22.09 -5.61
N TYR A 30 -4.39 -22.53 -6.65
CA TYR A 30 -3.98 -22.36 -8.05
C TYR A 30 -4.14 -20.92 -8.56
N ILE A 31 -5.23 -20.26 -8.16
CA ILE A 31 -5.50 -18.84 -8.44
C ILE A 31 -5.27 -18.08 -7.13
N VAL A 32 -4.41 -17.06 -7.18
CA VAL A 32 -3.97 -16.30 -6.00
C VAL A 32 -4.17 -14.80 -6.21
N THR A 33 -4.05 -14.02 -5.14
CA THR A 33 -4.13 -12.56 -5.21
C THR A 33 -2.77 -11.96 -5.63
N ALA A 34 -2.77 -10.71 -6.09
CA ALA A 34 -1.55 -10.02 -6.48
C ALA A 34 -0.60 -9.77 -5.30
N GLY A 35 -1.06 -9.92 -4.06
CA GLY A 35 -0.28 -9.63 -2.84
C GLY A 35 1.02 -10.44 -2.72
N ILE A 36 1.11 -11.63 -3.31
CA ILE A 36 2.31 -12.47 -3.30
C ILE A 36 3.16 -12.36 -4.59
N THR A 37 2.86 -11.37 -5.43
CA THR A 37 3.68 -11.01 -6.61
C THR A 37 4.72 -9.94 -6.23
N ARG A 38 5.67 -9.65 -7.12
CA ARG A 38 6.73 -8.66 -6.83
C ARG A 38 6.13 -7.27 -6.57
N PRO A 39 5.19 -6.75 -7.41
CA PRO A 39 4.51 -5.49 -7.11
C PRO A 39 3.72 -5.53 -5.80
N GLY A 40 2.96 -6.61 -5.54
CA GLY A 40 2.16 -6.71 -4.32
C GLY A 40 2.99 -6.77 -3.03
N ILE A 41 4.11 -7.50 -3.05
CA ILE A 41 5.05 -7.55 -1.93
C ILE A 41 5.74 -6.19 -1.76
N ALA A 42 6.12 -5.54 -2.86
CA ALA A 42 6.71 -4.20 -2.83
C ALA A 42 5.75 -3.20 -2.16
N GLU A 43 4.47 -3.25 -2.53
CA GLU A 43 3.42 -2.43 -1.96
C GLU A 43 3.20 -2.72 -0.47
N ALA A 44 2.86 -3.96 -0.11
CA ALA A 44 2.55 -4.31 1.27
C ALA A 44 3.73 -4.07 2.24
N CYS A 45 4.95 -4.32 1.74
CA CYS A 45 6.15 -4.12 2.54
C CYS A 45 6.73 -2.73 2.40
N ALA A 46 6.13 -1.75 1.71
CA ALA A 46 6.73 -0.43 1.40
C ALA A 46 8.19 -0.49 0.90
N LEU A 47 8.44 -1.28 -0.13
CA LEU A 47 9.75 -1.47 -0.76
C LEU A 47 9.72 -1.05 -2.22
N HIS A 48 10.86 -0.60 -2.73
CA HIS A 48 11.03 -0.47 -4.17
C HIS A 48 11.07 -1.88 -4.82
N PRO A 49 10.38 -2.16 -5.95
CA PRO A 49 10.30 -3.52 -6.51
C PRO A 49 11.65 -4.20 -6.81
N PRO A 50 12.70 -3.48 -7.29
CA PRO A 50 14.06 -4.02 -7.34
C PRO A 50 14.63 -4.51 -6.01
N ASN A 51 14.28 -3.88 -4.87
CA ASN A 51 14.73 -4.32 -3.55
C ASN A 51 14.06 -5.64 -3.16
N VAL A 52 12.79 -5.83 -3.53
CA VAL A 52 12.11 -7.12 -3.40
C VAL A 52 12.84 -8.19 -4.20
N SER A 53 13.19 -7.92 -5.47
CA SER A 53 13.97 -8.88 -6.27
C SER A 53 15.35 -9.17 -5.70
N ARG A 54 16.00 -8.21 -5.04
CA ARG A 54 17.28 -8.44 -4.36
C ARG A 54 17.08 -9.35 -3.14
N ALA A 55 16.17 -9.01 -2.25
CA ALA A 55 15.87 -9.79 -1.05
C ALA A 55 15.41 -11.22 -1.39
N MET A 56 14.55 -11.37 -2.41
CA MET A 56 14.08 -12.69 -2.85
C MET A 56 15.23 -13.60 -3.32
N ARG A 57 16.27 -13.06 -3.97
CA ARG A 57 17.42 -13.89 -4.35
C ARG A 57 18.13 -14.48 -3.13
N ASP A 58 18.24 -13.72 -2.05
CA ASP A 58 18.90 -14.17 -0.82
C ASP A 58 17.99 -15.15 -0.06
N LEU A 59 16.68 -14.88 0.02
CA LEU A 59 15.70 -15.77 0.64
C LEU A 59 15.54 -17.10 -0.11
N LEU A 60 15.59 -17.09 -1.45
CA LEU A 60 15.57 -18.30 -2.28
C LEU A 60 16.84 -19.12 -2.09
N ARG A 61 18.01 -18.48 -1.98
CA ARG A 61 19.29 -19.17 -1.72
C ARG A 61 19.32 -19.83 -0.34
N ALA A 62 18.65 -19.23 0.63
CA ALA A 62 18.50 -19.76 1.99
C ALA A 62 17.35 -20.78 2.12
N ASP A 63 16.66 -21.11 1.02
CA ASP A 63 15.50 -22.01 0.99
C ASP A 63 14.36 -21.59 1.95
N LEU A 64 14.21 -20.30 2.22
CA LEU A 64 13.14 -19.76 3.07
C LEU A 64 11.86 -19.44 2.29
N VAL A 65 11.98 -19.27 0.97
CA VAL A 65 10.85 -19.00 0.08
C VAL A 65 10.96 -19.87 -1.17
N SER A 66 9.82 -20.17 -1.80
CA SER A 66 9.76 -20.84 -3.09
C SER A 66 9.08 -19.95 -4.14
N GLU A 67 9.60 -19.96 -5.36
CA GLU A 67 9.05 -19.22 -6.51
C GLU A 67 8.12 -20.13 -7.33
N HIS A 68 6.94 -19.63 -7.67
CA HIS A 68 5.95 -20.31 -8.51
C HIS A 68 5.48 -19.40 -9.63
N SER A 69 4.96 -19.98 -10.71
CA SER A 69 4.22 -19.25 -11.74
C SER A 69 2.74 -19.56 -11.57
N ARG A 70 1.92 -18.58 -11.16
CA ARG A 70 0.49 -18.77 -10.85
C ARG A 70 -0.40 -17.76 -11.57
N GLN A 71 -1.68 -18.10 -11.73
CA GLN A 71 -2.67 -17.16 -12.26
C GLN A 71 -3.09 -16.21 -11.15
N ILE A 72 -3.11 -14.91 -11.45
CA ILE A 72 -3.55 -13.88 -10.51
C ILE A 72 -5.02 -13.58 -10.77
N ARG A 73 -5.82 -13.46 -9.71
CA ARG A 73 -7.22 -13.07 -9.82
C ARG A 73 -7.32 -11.70 -10.51
N GLY A 74 -8.07 -11.63 -11.61
CA GLY A 74 -8.23 -10.43 -12.41
C GLY A 74 -7.13 -10.17 -13.45
N ASP A 75 -6.13 -11.04 -13.56
CA ASP A 75 -5.11 -10.98 -14.61
C ASP A 75 -5.28 -12.15 -15.60
N ASN A 76 -5.11 -11.83 -16.89
CA ASN A 76 -5.13 -12.80 -17.98
C ASN A 76 -3.81 -13.57 -18.10
N ARG A 77 -2.74 -13.07 -17.47
CA ARG A 77 -1.40 -13.67 -17.53
C ARG A 77 -0.99 -14.27 -16.19
N ARG A 78 -0.26 -15.40 -16.27
CA ARG A 78 0.43 -15.97 -15.11
C ARG A 78 1.61 -15.09 -14.70
N GLN A 79 1.72 -14.82 -13.40
CA GLN A 79 2.82 -14.05 -12.82
C GLN A 79 3.67 -14.91 -11.89
N LYS A 80 4.90 -14.44 -11.64
CA LYS A 80 5.75 -15.00 -10.61
C LYS A 80 5.21 -14.63 -9.23
N THR A 81 5.09 -15.64 -8.37
CA THR A 81 4.60 -15.52 -7.00
C THR A 81 5.55 -16.21 -6.05
N TRP A 82 5.64 -15.71 -4.82
CA TRP A 82 6.47 -16.30 -3.78
C TRP A 82 5.61 -16.79 -2.61
N GLN A 83 6.05 -17.85 -1.96
CA GLN A 83 5.45 -18.37 -0.73
C GLN A 83 6.55 -18.88 0.20
N LEU A 84 6.26 -18.98 1.50
CA LEU A 84 7.20 -19.58 2.44
C LEU A 84 7.37 -21.08 2.16
N THR A 85 8.59 -21.57 2.35
CA THR A 85 8.86 -23.01 2.54
C THR A 85 8.57 -23.38 3.99
N GLU A 86 8.68 -24.67 4.34
CA GLU A 86 8.56 -25.07 5.74
C GLU A 86 9.66 -24.46 6.61
N ALA A 87 10.91 -24.48 6.13
CA ALA A 87 12.02 -23.80 6.80
C ALA A 87 11.76 -22.29 6.96
N GLY A 88 11.17 -21.66 5.94
CA GLY A 88 10.73 -20.26 6.00
C GLY A 88 9.70 -19.98 7.07
N ARG A 89 8.73 -20.88 7.26
CA ARG A 89 7.72 -20.76 8.32
C ARG A 89 8.33 -20.89 9.70
N GLU A 90 9.22 -21.85 9.91
CA GLU A 90 9.91 -22.04 11.21
C GLU A 90 10.80 -20.84 11.56
N GLU A 91 11.57 -20.36 10.59
CA GLU A 91 12.42 -19.18 10.75
C GLU A 91 11.56 -17.95 11.07
N MET A 92 10.46 -17.75 10.34
CA MET A 92 9.57 -16.61 10.59
C MET A 92 8.86 -16.74 11.93
N ARG A 93 8.43 -17.93 12.37
CA ARG A 93 7.84 -18.12 13.71
C ARG A 93 8.79 -17.71 14.84
N THR A 94 10.09 -17.95 14.67
CA THR A 94 11.11 -17.53 15.64
C THR A 94 11.22 -16.00 15.68
N ARG A 95 11.31 -15.36 14.51
CA ARG A 95 11.38 -13.89 14.39
C ARG A 95 10.10 -13.18 14.84
N LEU A 96 8.95 -13.84 14.64
CA LEU A 96 7.63 -13.30 14.95
C LEU A 96 7.50 -12.93 16.43
N GLN A 97 8.16 -13.65 17.33
CA GLN A 97 8.13 -13.34 18.76
C GLN A 97 8.71 -11.95 19.03
N THR A 98 9.87 -11.65 18.47
CA THR A 98 10.51 -10.32 18.58
C THR A 98 9.67 -9.22 17.95
N LEU A 99 9.07 -9.48 16.78
CA LEU A 99 8.21 -8.51 16.10
C LEU A 99 6.95 -8.18 16.90
N ARG A 100 6.35 -9.18 17.56
CA ARG A 100 5.14 -9.00 18.40
C ARG A 100 5.38 -8.17 19.65
N THR A 101 6.57 -8.30 20.23
CA THR A 101 6.99 -7.57 21.44
C THR A 101 7.70 -6.27 21.14
N THR A 102 7.81 -5.87 19.86
CA THR A 102 8.38 -4.56 19.50
C THR A 102 7.42 -3.48 20.00
N ASN A 103 7.93 -2.56 20.81
CA ASN A 103 7.13 -1.47 21.33
C ASN A 103 6.78 -0.45 20.23
N VAL A 104 5.52 -0.05 20.20
CA VAL A 104 4.98 0.97 19.31
C VAL A 104 4.24 2.02 20.14
N LEU A 105 4.21 3.26 19.66
CA LEU A 105 3.46 4.32 20.31
C LEU A 105 2.08 4.41 19.69
N ILE A 106 1.06 4.40 20.55
CA ILE A 106 -0.32 4.62 20.16
C ILE A 106 -0.92 5.78 20.96
N ARG A 107 -1.93 6.43 20.40
CA ARG A 107 -2.82 7.34 21.10
C ARG A 107 -4.18 6.66 21.21
N ASP A 108 -4.62 6.39 22.44
CA ASP A 108 -5.89 5.70 22.69
C ASP A 108 -7.13 6.59 22.50
N GLU A 109 -8.31 6.04 22.77
CA GLU A 109 -9.60 6.75 22.77
C GLU A 109 -9.58 8.02 23.63
N GLN A 110 -8.95 7.95 24.80
CA GLN A 110 -8.86 9.04 25.77
C GLN A 110 -7.79 10.08 25.37
N SER A 111 -7.14 9.87 24.23
CA SER A 111 -6.03 10.67 23.71
C SER A 111 -4.75 10.60 24.54
N ASP A 112 -4.59 9.57 25.37
CA ASP A 112 -3.36 9.30 26.12
C ASP A 112 -2.33 8.61 25.22
N LEU A 113 -1.06 9.01 25.38
CA LEU A 113 0.04 8.41 24.64
C LEU A 113 0.54 7.18 25.39
N LEU A 114 0.36 6.01 24.80
CA LEU A 114 0.74 4.72 25.37
C LEU A 114 1.84 4.07 24.54
N GLU A 115 2.84 3.50 25.22
CA GLU A 115 3.81 2.59 24.61
C GLU A 115 3.33 1.16 24.85
N VAL A 116 3.11 0.42 23.76
CA VAL A 116 2.48 -0.90 23.80
C VAL A 116 3.20 -1.88 22.88
N PRO A 117 3.17 -3.20 23.16
CA PRO A 117 3.63 -4.19 22.20
C PRO A 117 2.85 -4.10 20.87
N ALA A 118 3.53 -4.24 19.73
CA ALA A 118 2.92 -4.18 18.41
C ALA A 118 1.75 -5.17 18.24
N SER A 119 1.81 -6.32 18.91
CA SER A 119 0.73 -7.32 18.92
C SER A 119 -0.57 -6.85 19.59
N GLU A 120 -0.51 -5.88 20.51
CA GLU A 120 -1.68 -5.36 21.23
C GLU A 120 -2.22 -4.07 20.60
N ALA A 121 -1.47 -3.45 19.69
CA ALA A 121 -1.81 -2.14 19.14
C ALA A 121 -3.12 -2.15 18.35
N ALA A 122 -3.34 -3.18 17.52
CA ALA A 122 -4.55 -3.28 16.70
C ALA A 122 -5.83 -3.33 17.56
N GLU A 123 -5.79 -4.12 18.64
CA GLU A 123 -6.90 -4.24 19.62
C GLU A 123 -7.14 -2.93 20.37
N ARG A 124 -6.07 -2.28 20.87
CA ARG A 124 -6.21 -0.99 21.58
C ARG A 124 -6.67 0.17 20.70
N LEU A 125 -6.38 0.10 19.40
CA LEU A 125 -6.83 1.08 18.41
C LEU A 125 -8.23 0.78 17.87
N ASP A 126 -8.86 -0.32 18.30
CA ASP A 126 -10.11 -0.84 17.75
C ASP A 126 -10.03 -0.88 16.21
N SER A 127 -9.07 -1.65 15.70
CA SER A 127 -8.75 -1.72 14.27
C SER A 127 -8.46 -3.15 13.81
N SER A 128 -8.70 -3.44 12.54
CA SER A 128 -8.40 -4.74 11.93
C SER A 128 -6.99 -4.83 11.32
N LEU A 129 -6.02 -4.09 11.87
CA LEU A 129 -4.66 -4.03 11.32
C LEU A 129 -3.91 -5.35 11.54
N THR A 130 -3.19 -5.79 10.50
CA THR A 130 -2.23 -6.89 10.65
C THR A 130 -0.98 -6.43 11.41
N LEU A 131 -0.21 -7.39 11.94
CA LEU A 131 1.03 -7.07 12.64
C LEU A 131 2.01 -6.35 11.72
N LEU A 132 2.12 -6.78 10.45
CA LEU A 132 2.94 -6.08 9.47
C LEU A 132 2.50 -4.62 9.34
N GLN A 133 1.19 -4.36 9.21
CA GLN A 133 0.66 -3.01 9.06
C GLN A 133 0.95 -2.14 10.28
N VAL A 134 0.73 -2.64 11.50
CA VAL A 134 1.06 -1.92 12.75
C VAL A 134 2.53 -1.50 12.76
N LEU A 135 3.44 -2.45 12.53
CA LEU A 135 4.87 -2.19 12.58
C LEU A 135 5.30 -1.17 11.52
N MET A 136 4.81 -1.39 10.31
CA MET A 136 5.12 -0.55 9.16
C MET A 136 4.62 0.90 9.33
N LEU A 137 3.40 1.09 9.83
CA LEU A 137 2.86 2.40 10.12
C LEU A 137 3.61 3.09 11.24
N SER A 138 3.99 2.34 12.27
CA SER A 138 4.83 2.84 13.36
C SER A 138 6.20 3.31 12.87
N MET A 139 6.78 2.67 11.84
CA MET A 139 8.04 3.14 11.23
C MET A 139 7.90 4.48 10.50
N VAL A 140 6.74 4.72 9.85
CA VAL A 140 6.50 5.90 9.00
C VAL A 140 6.01 7.08 9.83
N GLU A 141 5.01 6.86 10.68
CA GLU A 141 4.28 7.90 11.40
C GLU A 141 4.79 8.10 12.83
N GLY A 142 5.40 7.06 13.41
CA GLY A 142 5.91 7.07 14.77
C GLY A 142 4.84 6.90 15.85
N ILE A 143 3.62 7.41 15.65
CA ILE A 143 2.51 7.30 16.59
C ILE A 143 1.23 6.94 15.80
N LEU A 144 0.54 5.88 16.22
CA LEU A 144 -0.75 5.47 15.65
C LEU A 144 -1.90 6.05 16.49
N GLN A 145 -2.98 6.53 15.88
CA GLN A 145 -4.05 7.22 16.62
C GLN A 145 -5.40 6.49 16.53
N TYR A 146 -6.06 6.32 17.67
CA TYR A 146 -7.41 5.79 17.75
C TYR A 146 -8.39 6.63 16.90
N GLY A 147 -9.30 5.96 16.19
CA GLY A 147 -10.27 6.61 15.32
C GLY A 147 -9.69 7.18 14.02
N ASP A 148 -8.41 6.93 13.72
CA ASP A 148 -7.86 7.25 12.42
C ASP A 148 -8.53 6.38 11.34
N ILE A 149 -9.20 7.06 10.40
CA ILE A 149 -9.96 6.46 9.30
C ILE A 149 -9.13 5.50 8.43
N ARG A 150 -7.79 5.62 8.49
CA ARG A 150 -6.85 4.79 7.76
C ARG A 150 -6.58 3.44 8.44
N LEU A 151 -6.83 3.34 9.74
CA LEU A 151 -6.57 2.14 10.54
C LEU A 151 -7.78 1.18 10.55
N GLY A 152 -8.99 1.74 10.43
CA GLY A 152 -10.22 1.04 10.09
C GLY A 152 -10.70 -0.03 11.09
N HIS A 153 -11.84 0.24 11.73
CA HIS A 153 -12.94 -0.72 11.83
C HIS A 153 -14.04 -0.25 10.88
N ILE A 154 -14.10 -0.85 9.68
CA ILE A 154 -15.29 -0.82 8.83
C ILE A 154 -15.47 -2.26 8.39
N GLU A 155 -16.41 -2.96 9.02
CA GLU A 155 -16.78 -4.33 8.69
C GLU A 155 -16.86 -4.51 7.16
N ARG A 156 -16.06 -5.43 6.62
CA ARG A 156 -16.10 -5.80 5.19
C ARG A 156 -16.19 -7.31 5.07
N GLY A 157 -17.29 -7.76 4.47
CA GLY A 157 -17.41 -9.12 3.94
C GLY A 157 -16.36 -9.39 2.88
N GLU A 158 -16.01 -10.67 2.73
CA GLU A 158 -14.80 -11.21 2.10
C GLU A 158 -14.61 -10.94 0.58
N ASP A 159 -15.46 -10.12 -0.08
CA ASP A 159 -15.52 -10.07 -1.55
C ASP A 159 -15.14 -8.75 -2.23
N ASP A 160 -14.70 -7.72 -1.52
CA ASP A 160 -14.34 -6.44 -2.16
C ASP A 160 -12.83 -6.26 -2.29
N GLN A 161 -12.30 -6.51 -3.49
CA GLN A 161 -11.08 -5.82 -3.92
C GLN A 161 -11.33 -4.32 -3.72
N PRO A 162 -10.44 -3.55 -3.04
CA PRO A 162 -10.66 -2.13 -2.92
C PRO A 162 -10.67 -1.51 -4.31
N SER A 163 -11.78 -0.86 -4.65
CA SER A 163 -11.92 -0.06 -5.86
C SER A 163 -10.74 0.92 -5.99
N PRO A 164 -10.18 1.13 -7.20
CA PRO A 164 -9.04 2.03 -7.39
C PRO A 164 -9.37 3.42 -6.82
N GLY A 165 -8.52 3.93 -5.93
CA GLY A 165 -8.74 5.21 -5.23
C GLY A 165 -8.84 5.12 -3.71
N ARG A 166 -8.83 3.91 -3.13
CA ARG A 166 -8.56 3.76 -1.69
C ARG A 166 -7.05 3.77 -1.45
N LEU A 167 -6.56 4.70 -0.63
CA LEU A 167 -5.16 4.73 -0.21
C LEU A 167 -4.83 3.40 0.47
N LEU A 168 -4.05 2.55 -0.20
CA LEU A 168 -3.40 1.42 0.44
C LEU A 168 -2.28 1.98 1.30
N MET A 169 -2.46 1.94 2.62
CA MET A 169 -1.40 2.29 3.57
C MET A 169 -0.17 1.43 3.27
N LEU A 170 1.02 2.05 3.29
CA LEU A 170 2.33 1.43 3.02
C LEU A 170 2.66 1.14 1.55
N ALA A 171 1.72 1.41 0.64
CA ALA A 171 2.04 1.72 -0.74
C ALA A 171 2.78 3.07 -0.78
N GLY A 172 3.96 3.16 -0.15
CA GLY A 172 4.78 4.36 -0.11
C GLY A 172 4.80 4.95 -1.51
N ALA A 173 4.46 6.24 -1.63
CA ALA A 173 4.10 6.95 -2.85
C ALA A 173 4.12 6.03 -4.08
N HIS A 174 2.94 5.63 -4.55
CA HIS A 174 2.67 4.86 -5.78
C HIS A 174 3.21 5.59 -7.03
N SER A 175 4.48 5.99 -7.01
CA SER A 175 5.07 7.13 -7.70
C SER A 175 6.55 6.84 -7.96
N THR A 176 6.81 5.73 -8.63
CA THR A 176 7.90 5.73 -9.61
C THR A 176 7.45 5.29 -10.99
N TYR A 177 6.25 4.70 -11.15
CA TYR A 177 5.82 4.18 -12.45
C TYR A 177 4.31 4.25 -12.75
N HIS A 178 3.45 4.67 -11.81
CA HIS A 178 2.03 4.86 -12.12
C HIS A 178 1.81 6.25 -12.73
N ILE A 179 1.63 6.25 -14.05
CA ILE A 179 1.32 7.43 -14.84
C ILE A 179 -0.18 7.76 -14.85
N ARG A 180 -1.03 6.78 -14.52
CA ARG A 180 -2.50 6.93 -14.54
C ARG A 180 -3.05 7.38 -13.20
N ALA A 181 -3.99 8.31 -13.25
CA ALA A 181 -4.79 8.68 -12.09
C ALA A 181 -5.77 7.55 -11.74
N PRO A 182 -6.25 7.46 -10.48
CA PRO A 182 -7.24 6.46 -10.08
C PRO A 182 -8.49 6.55 -10.98
N SER A 183 -9.09 5.39 -11.27
CA SER A 183 -10.34 5.33 -12.03
C SER A 183 -11.45 6.05 -11.27
N THR A 184 -12.07 7.03 -11.90
CA THR A 184 -13.16 7.81 -11.33
C THR A 184 -14.50 7.31 -11.85
N ARG A 185 -15.59 7.64 -11.13
CA ARG A 185 -16.95 7.52 -11.69
C ARG A 185 -17.06 8.42 -12.92
N THR A 186 -17.93 8.05 -13.89
CA THR A 186 -18.19 8.88 -15.07
C THR A 186 -18.57 10.30 -14.65
N VAL A 187 -17.76 11.27 -15.07
CA VAL A 187 -18.00 12.70 -14.80
C VAL A 187 -18.92 13.25 -15.88
N HIS A 188 -20.15 13.58 -15.50
CA HIS A 188 -21.13 14.24 -16.38
C HIS A 188 -21.10 15.76 -16.16
N GLY A 189 -21.20 16.54 -17.24
CA GLY A 189 -21.06 17.99 -17.23
C GLY A 189 -19.60 18.44 -17.03
N ARG A 190 -19.41 19.72 -16.66
CA ARG A 190 -18.10 20.38 -16.48
C ARG A 190 -17.33 20.63 -17.79
N GLU A 191 -18.05 20.81 -18.90
CA GLU A 191 -17.43 21.08 -20.20
C GLU A 191 -16.60 22.37 -20.17
N SER A 192 -17.06 23.39 -19.45
CA SER A 192 -16.32 24.65 -19.28
C SER A 192 -14.98 24.46 -18.57
N GLU A 193 -14.94 23.65 -17.50
CA GLU A 193 -13.72 23.42 -16.74
C GLU A 193 -12.76 22.49 -17.47
N ARG A 194 -13.26 21.52 -18.23
CA ARG A 194 -12.44 20.71 -19.15
C ARG A 194 -11.79 21.59 -20.20
N ALA A 195 -12.55 22.48 -20.84
CA ALA A 195 -12.02 23.40 -21.83
C ALA A 195 -10.91 24.30 -21.27
N GLN A 196 -11.01 24.75 -20.01
CA GLN A 196 -9.94 25.50 -19.34
C GLN A 196 -8.68 24.66 -19.11
N LEU A 197 -8.82 23.36 -18.79
CA LEU A 197 -7.69 22.45 -18.65
C LEU A 197 -7.03 22.17 -20.00
N ASP A 198 -7.81 22.04 -21.07
CA ASP A 198 -7.30 21.87 -22.43
C ASP A 198 -6.54 23.13 -22.90
N GLU A 199 -7.10 24.32 -22.66
CA GLU A 199 -6.46 25.60 -22.97
C GLU A 199 -5.15 25.76 -22.19
N TRP A 200 -5.15 25.44 -20.89
CA TRP A 200 -3.95 25.47 -20.07
C TRP A 200 -2.87 24.51 -20.61
N PHE A 201 -3.24 23.28 -20.93
CA PHE A 201 -2.31 22.27 -21.42
C PHE A 201 -1.72 22.62 -22.79
N ALA A 202 -2.50 23.27 -23.66
CA ALA A 202 -2.04 23.78 -24.96
C ALA A 202 -1.23 25.09 -24.83
N GLY A 203 -1.36 25.79 -23.70
CA GLY A 203 -0.68 27.04 -23.41
C GLY A 203 0.76 26.86 -22.94
N ASN A 204 1.39 27.98 -22.59
CA ASN A 204 2.76 28.02 -22.05
C ASN A 204 2.79 28.21 -20.52
N GLU A 205 1.63 28.19 -19.86
CA GLU A 205 1.53 28.42 -18.43
C GLU A 205 2.02 27.18 -17.65
N PRO A 206 3.06 27.30 -16.81
CA PRO A 206 3.72 26.14 -16.20
C PRO A 206 2.90 25.48 -15.08
N CYS A 207 1.81 26.09 -14.64
CA CYS A 207 1.03 25.61 -13.50
C CYS A 207 -0.46 25.96 -13.63
N MET A 208 -1.32 25.02 -13.24
CA MET A 208 -2.77 25.18 -13.13
C MET A 208 -3.20 24.81 -11.71
N VAL A 209 -4.03 25.65 -11.10
CA VAL A 209 -4.58 25.40 -9.76
C VAL A 209 -6.09 25.20 -9.86
N ILE A 210 -6.57 24.00 -9.53
CA ILE A 210 -8.00 23.69 -9.48
C ILE A 210 -8.50 23.96 -8.05
N SER A 211 -9.36 24.98 -7.92
CA SER A 211 -9.91 25.40 -6.62
C SER A 211 -11.44 25.26 -6.57
N GLY A 212 -12.00 25.32 -5.36
CA GLY A 212 -13.44 25.14 -5.13
C GLY A 212 -13.77 24.52 -3.78
N ILE A 213 -15.04 24.54 -3.41
CA ILE A 213 -15.56 24.06 -2.11
C ILE A 213 -15.18 22.59 -1.88
N ALA A 214 -15.01 22.19 -0.62
CA ALA A 214 -14.77 20.79 -0.25
C ALA A 214 -15.86 19.86 -0.82
N GLY A 215 -15.49 18.68 -1.30
CA GLY A 215 -16.43 17.70 -1.86
C GLY A 215 -16.95 17.98 -3.28
N CYS A 216 -16.60 19.11 -3.91
CA CYS A 216 -17.12 19.44 -5.25
C CYS A 216 -16.53 18.63 -6.42
N GLY A 217 -15.59 17.70 -6.14
CA GLY A 217 -15.01 16.81 -7.15
C GLY A 217 -13.77 17.31 -7.88
N LYS A 218 -12.97 18.22 -7.28
CA LYS A 218 -11.73 18.76 -7.89
C LYS A 218 -10.75 17.67 -8.33
N THR A 219 -10.40 16.78 -7.41
CA THR A 219 -9.51 15.65 -7.69
C THR A 219 -10.12 14.75 -8.75
N THR A 220 -11.44 14.50 -8.69
CA THR A 220 -12.15 13.70 -9.68
C THR A 220 -12.06 14.32 -11.09
N LEU A 221 -12.24 15.64 -11.22
CA LEU A 221 -12.11 16.36 -12.49
C LEU A 221 -10.68 16.23 -13.05
N ALA A 222 -9.67 16.46 -12.20
CA ALA A 222 -8.27 16.36 -12.61
C ALA A 222 -7.89 14.94 -13.05
N SER A 223 -8.30 13.92 -12.29
CA SER A 223 -8.05 12.52 -12.59
C SER A 223 -8.73 12.06 -13.88
N ASP A 224 -9.99 12.46 -14.09
CA ASP A 224 -10.76 12.11 -15.27
C ASP A 224 -10.17 12.75 -16.54
N TRP A 225 -9.89 14.05 -16.50
CA TRP A 225 -9.25 14.78 -17.60
C TRP A 225 -7.88 14.19 -17.93
N LEU A 226 -7.05 13.91 -16.92
CA LEU A 226 -5.71 13.35 -17.14
C LEU A 226 -5.77 11.96 -17.78
N ASN A 227 -6.68 11.10 -17.34
CA ASN A 227 -6.83 9.76 -17.90
C ASN A 227 -7.31 9.83 -19.37
N ALA A 228 -8.28 10.70 -19.68
CA ALA A 228 -8.72 10.93 -21.06
C ALA A 228 -7.55 11.41 -21.94
N ARG A 229 -6.72 12.33 -21.43
CA ARG A 229 -5.56 12.83 -22.15
C ARG A 229 -4.49 11.78 -22.39
N LEU A 230 -4.24 10.89 -21.42
CA LEU A 230 -3.31 9.76 -21.57
C LEU A 230 -3.84 8.70 -22.55
N ASP A 231 -5.15 8.57 -22.70
CA ASP A 231 -5.76 7.69 -23.70
C ASP A 231 -5.61 8.27 -25.12
N GLU A 232 -5.65 9.60 -25.28
CA GLU A 232 -5.39 10.30 -26.56
C GLU A 232 -3.89 10.37 -26.90
N GLU A 233 -3.04 10.67 -25.92
CA GLU A 233 -1.59 10.82 -26.05
C GLU A 233 -0.83 9.85 -25.14
N PRO A 234 -0.69 8.57 -25.56
CA PRO A 234 -0.09 7.54 -24.72
C PRO A 234 1.41 7.75 -24.42
N ASN A 235 2.08 8.64 -25.16
CA ASN A 235 3.50 8.97 -24.95
C ASN A 235 3.71 10.16 -24.00
N LEU A 236 2.64 10.74 -23.44
CA LEU A 236 2.73 11.86 -22.54
C LEU A 236 3.47 11.46 -21.25
N ARG A 237 4.53 12.19 -20.91
CA ARG A 237 5.33 11.92 -19.72
C ARG A 237 4.68 12.59 -18.51
N VAL A 238 3.86 11.82 -17.80
CA VAL A 238 3.12 12.30 -16.63
C VAL A 238 3.56 11.57 -15.37
N MET A 239 3.59 12.31 -14.27
CA MET A 239 3.67 11.75 -12.93
C MET A 239 2.42 12.19 -12.17
N TYR A 240 1.62 11.22 -11.70
CA TYR A 240 0.45 11.50 -10.88
C TYR A 240 0.77 11.23 -9.41
N TYR A 241 0.54 12.23 -8.55
CA TYR A 241 0.75 12.12 -7.11
C TYR A 241 -0.58 12.33 -6.40
N PRO A 242 -1.25 11.26 -5.92
CA PRO A 242 -2.41 11.41 -5.06
C PRO A 242 -1.97 12.00 -3.72
N CYS A 243 -2.72 13.00 -3.24
CA CYS A 243 -2.66 13.45 -1.85
C CYS A 243 -3.49 12.52 -0.96
#